data_AF-A0A9P5WXB1-F1
#
_entry.id   AF-A0A9P5WXB1-F1
#
_cell.length_a   1.000
_cell.length_b   1.000
_cell.length_c   1.000
_cell.angle_alpha   90.00
_cell.angle_beta   90.00
_cell.angle_gamma   90.00
#
_symmetry.space_group_name_H-M   'P 1'
#
loop_
_entity.id
_entity.type
_entity.pdbx_description
1 polymer ?
#
loop_
_entity_poly.entity_id
_entity_poly.type
_entity_poly.pdbx_seq_one_letter_code
_entity_poly.pdbx_strand_id
1 'polypeptide(L)'
;MKGRCWRINGNVYYLPNSDRQPVLPPQDEGPVAFTLCVSKAADFEKPHWWKKEMEWLGFVPSRPVPYSGIWFEVLANLPRWIYQTQSRYAPPGSIAAQWLAIDKLIWEIVNILGGRNHLDYICPFFPYHWNYLASHPMQEIAMDHIEARRDWFGIWIGLLFWMMRKIPEDRGFTEGLSPLNWFKQVVQTKNDQAILDSICVAPLLQRFWNTNHVGLWLHHPNDELLQPPAQWFVNQGVPV
;
A
#
# COMPACT_ATOMS: atom_id res chain seq x y z
N MET A 1 -5.33 -13.52 -16.32
CA MET A 1 -5.98 -13.73 -15.01
C MET A 1 -7.41 -14.22 -15.24
N LYS A 2 -7.91 -15.18 -14.46
CA LYS A 2 -9.30 -15.67 -14.56
C LYS A 2 -10.14 -14.90 -13.53
N GLY A 3 -11.22 -14.25 -13.96
CA GLY A 3 -12.22 -13.68 -13.05
C GLY A 3 -13.21 -14.73 -12.58
N ARG A 4 -13.89 -14.49 -11.46
CA ARG A 4 -14.94 -15.36 -10.92
C ARG A 4 -16.20 -14.56 -10.64
N CYS A 5 -17.34 -15.19 -10.84
CA CYS A 5 -18.67 -14.63 -10.62
C CYS A 5 -19.37 -15.47 -9.54
N TRP A 6 -19.97 -14.80 -8.56
CA TRP A 6 -20.74 -15.41 -7.48
C TRP A 6 -22.13 -14.80 -7.43
N ARG A 7 -23.10 -15.60 -6.99
CA ARG A 7 -24.44 -15.13 -6.69
C ARG A 7 -24.66 -15.25 -5.18
N ILE A 8 -24.79 -14.13 -4.48
CA ILE A 8 -25.00 -14.08 -3.03
C ILE A 8 -26.29 -13.30 -2.79
N ASN A 9 -27.26 -13.90 -2.09
CA ASN A 9 -28.57 -13.28 -1.79
C ASN A 9 -29.30 -12.70 -3.03
N GLY A 10 -29.19 -13.36 -4.18
CA GLY A 10 -29.83 -12.93 -5.43
C GLY A 10 -29.02 -11.93 -6.26
N ASN A 11 -28.04 -11.26 -5.67
CA ASN A 11 -27.14 -10.32 -6.34
C ASN A 11 -25.95 -11.04 -6.97
N VAL A 12 -25.48 -10.53 -8.12
CA VAL A 12 -24.34 -11.05 -8.84
C VAL A 12 -23.12 -10.21 -8.52
N TYR A 13 -22.05 -10.86 -8.07
CA TYR A 13 -20.79 -10.26 -7.70
C TYR A 13 -19.68 -10.83 -8.57
N TYR A 14 -18.79 -9.99 -9.08
CA TYR A 14 -17.74 -10.43 -9.99
C TYR A 14 -16.38 -9.94 -9.48
N LEU A 15 -15.51 -10.87 -9.04
CA LEU A 15 -14.10 -10.59 -8.76
C LEU A 15 -13.18 -10.93 -9.93
N PRO A 16 -12.78 -9.94 -10.74
CA PRO A 16 -11.69 -10.11 -11.67
C PRO A 16 -10.38 -10.28 -10.88
N ASN A 17 -9.41 -10.97 -11.46
CA ASN A 17 -8.05 -11.04 -10.93
C ASN A 17 -7.90 -11.64 -9.52
N SER A 18 -8.89 -12.39 -9.02
CA SER A 18 -8.81 -13.11 -7.75
C SER A 18 -9.14 -14.58 -7.92
N ASP A 19 -8.29 -15.43 -7.34
CA ASP A 19 -8.52 -16.86 -7.16
C ASP A 19 -9.20 -17.20 -5.83
N ARG A 20 -9.34 -16.21 -4.95
CA ARG A 20 -9.91 -16.35 -3.60
C ARG A 20 -11.42 -16.52 -3.65
N GLN A 21 -11.97 -17.21 -2.64
CA GLN A 21 -13.39 -17.15 -2.36
C GLN A 21 -13.66 -15.90 -1.53
N PRO A 22 -14.40 -14.91 -2.06
CA PRO A 22 -14.65 -13.69 -1.33
C PRO A 22 -15.72 -13.94 -0.27
N VAL A 23 -15.45 -13.49 0.95
CA VAL A 23 -16.46 -13.39 2.00
C VAL A 23 -17.06 -12.01 1.89
N LEU A 24 -18.38 -11.92 1.74
CA LEU A 24 -19.08 -10.64 1.65
C LEU A 24 -18.86 -9.87 2.97
N PRO A 25 -18.28 -8.66 2.96
CA PRO A 25 -18.13 -7.85 4.15
C PRO A 25 -19.50 -7.38 4.61
N PRO A 26 -19.69 -7.19 5.93
CA PRO A 26 -20.86 -6.49 6.46
C PRO A 26 -21.11 -5.18 5.71
N GLN A 27 -22.36 -4.90 5.35
CA GLN A 27 -22.70 -3.64 4.67
C GLN A 27 -22.48 -2.40 5.55
N ASP A 28 -22.49 -2.59 6.87
CA ASP A 28 -22.39 -1.52 7.87
C ASP A 28 -21.05 -1.57 8.63
N GLU A 29 -19.95 -1.78 7.89
CA GLU A 29 -18.63 -1.50 8.42
C GLU A 29 -18.55 0.03 8.61
N GLY A 30 -18.53 0.47 9.87
CA GLY A 30 -18.44 1.89 10.24
C GLY A 30 -17.23 2.61 9.61
N PRO A 31 -16.96 3.87 10.00
CA PRO A 31 -15.79 4.56 9.50
C PRO A 31 -14.53 3.78 9.89
N VAL A 32 -13.70 3.45 8.90
CA VAL A 32 -12.41 2.86 9.21
C VAL A 32 -11.52 3.94 9.79
N ALA A 33 -10.90 3.64 10.91
CA ALA A 33 -9.98 4.53 11.59
C ALA A 33 -8.66 3.79 11.84
N PHE A 34 -7.56 4.37 11.40
CA PHE A 34 -6.23 3.90 11.77
C PHE A 34 -5.93 4.37 13.18
N THR A 35 -6.03 3.45 14.14
CA THR A 35 -5.73 3.73 15.54
C THR A 35 -4.26 3.44 15.80
N LEU A 36 -3.55 4.46 16.26
CA LEU A 36 -2.13 4.40 16.54
C LEU A 36 -1.78 3.24 17.47
N CYS A 37 -0.78 2.44 17.10
CA CYS A 37 -0.31 1.26 17.87
C CYS A 37 -1.36 0.16 18.10
N VAL A 38 -2.58 0.30 17.57
CA VAL A 38 -3.66 -0.69 17.70
C VAL A 38 -3.93 -1.36 16.37
N SER A 39 -4.14 -0.57 15.31
CA SER A 39 -4.41 -1.10 13.98
C SER A 39 -3.16 -1.77 13.41
N LYS A 40 -3.28 -3.02 12.98
CA LYS A 40 -2.25 -3.83 12.33
C LYS A 40 -2.55 -3.94 10.84
N ALA A 41 -1.54 -4.20 10.01
CA ALA A 41 -1.74 -4.37 8.57
C ALA A 41 -2.74 -5.50 8.27
N ALA A 42 -2.71 -6.55 9.10
CA ALA A 42 -3.65 -7.67 9.10
C ALA A 42 -5.14 -7.25 9.13
N ASP A 43 -5.45 -6.13 9.78
CA ASP A 43 -6.83 -5.65 9.94
C ASP A 43 -7.42 -5.14 8.61
N PHE A 44 -6.55 -4.85 7.61
CA PHE A 44 -6.92 -4.28 6.32
C PHE A 44 -6.67 -5.22 5.14
N GLU A 45 -6.53 -6.52 5.40
CA GLU A 45 -6.23 -7.51 4.34
C GLU A 45 -7.45 -8.10 3.66
N LYS A 46 -8.64 -7.80 4.18
CA LYS A 46 -9.89 -8.27 3.64
C LYS A 46 -10.46 -7.22 2.69
N PRO A 47 -10.98 -7.63 1.52
CA PRO A 47 -11.70 -6.71 0.67
C PRO A 47 -12.90 -6.12 1.44
N HIS A 48 -13.10 -4.83 1.24
CA HIS A 48 -14.13 -4.03 1.92
C HIS A 48 -14.95 -3.27 0.88
N TRP A 49 -16.12 -2.76 1.27
CA TRP A 49 -16.94 -1.93 0.39
C TRP A 49 -16.18 -0.67 -0.02
N TRP A 50 -16.29 -0.33 -1.30
CA TRP A 50 -15.72 0.88 -1.85
C TRP A 50 -16.29 2.08 -1.10
N LYS A 51 -15.38 2.93 -0.65
CA LYS A 51 -15.66 4.26 -0.12
C LYS A 51 -14.60 5.17 -0.71
N LYS A 52 -14.97 6.39 -1.07
CA LYS A 52 -14.12 7.32 -1.80
C LYS A 52 -12.75 7.51 -1.14
N GLU A 53 -12.74 7.76 0.17
CA GLU A 53 -11.53 8.06 0.95
C GLU A 53 -10.67 6.80 1.19
N MET A 54 -11.25 5.62 0.96
CA MET A 54 -10.65 4.32 1.28
C MET A 54 -10.31 3.49 0.06
N GLU A 55 -10.58 3.99 -1.15
CA GLU A 55 -10.40 3.24 -2.40
C GLU A 55 -8.99 2.64 -2.51
N TRP A 56 -7.99 3.35 -1.99
CA TRP A 56 -6.58 2.93 -2.02
C TRP A 56 -6.30 1.64 -1.25
N LEU A 57 -7.13 1.25 -0.27
CA LEU A 57 -6.96 -0.01 0.45
C LEU A 57 -7.10 -1.24 -0.47
N GLY A 58 -7.89 -1.10 -1.54
CA GLY A 58 -7.98 -2.13 -2.58
C GLY A 58 -6.65 -2.45 -3.25
N PHE A 59 -5.70 -1.51 -3.23
CA PHE A 59 -4.38 -1.60 -3.82
C PHE A 59 -3.31 -2.07 -2.84
N VAL A 60 -3.68 -2.36 -1.58
CA VAL A 60 -2.73 -2.91 -0.62
C VAL A 60 -2.30 -4.31 -1.09
N PRO A 61 -1.00 -4.60 -1.19
CA PRO A 61 -0.52 -5.94 -1.49
C PRO A 61 -0.91 -6.89 -0.35
N SER A 62 -1.48 -8.03 -0.69
CA SER A 62 -1.78 -9.08 0.27
C SER A 62 -0.50 -9.67 0.86
N ARG A 63 -0.54 -10.09 2.13
CA ARG A 63 0.58 -10.81 2.71
C ARG A 63 0.69 -12.26 2.20
N PRO A 64 1.93 -12.82 2.17
CA PRO A 64 3.20 -12.11 2.41
C PRO A 64 3.50 -11.13 1.26
N VAL A 65 3.90 -9.89 1.60
CA VAL A 65 4.25 -8.88 0.60
C VAL A 65 5.59 -9.25 -0.03
N PRO A 66 5.68 -9.37 -1.36
CA PRO A 66 6.92 -9.75 -2.05
C PRO A 66 7.86 -8.55 -2.18
N TYR A 67 8.38 -8.09 -1.04
CA TYR A 67 9.37 -7.02 -0.95
C TYR A 67 10.57 -7.34 -1.84
N SER A 68 10.75 -6.53 -2.89
CA SER A 68 11.74 -6.76 -3.94
C SER A 68 12.16 -5.45 -4.59
N GLY A 69 13.33 -5.47 -5.24
CA GLY A 69 13.95 -4.28 -5.82
C GLY A 69 14.74 -3.45 -4.81
N ILE A 70 15.56 -2.54 -5.32
CA ILE A 70 16.60 -1.82 -4.56
C ILE A 70 16.07 -1.18 -3.27
N TRP A 71 14.86 -0.60 -3.29
CA TRP A 71 14.28 0.06 -2.12
C TRP A 71 13.62 -0.89 -1.15
N PHE A 72 12.82 -1.83 -1.65
CA PHE A 72 11.97 -2.63 -0.77
C PHE A 72 12.63 -3.93 -0.32
N GLU A 73 13.69 -4.40 -0.97
CA GLU A 73 14.36 -5.66 -0.60
C GLU A 73 14.88 -5.68 0.84
N VAL A 74 15.28 -4.53 1.40
CA VAL A 74 15.67 -4.45 2.83
C VAL A 74 14.50 -4.77 3.78
N LEU A 75 13.25 -4.62 3.32
CA LEU A 75 12.05 -5.00 4.09
C LEU A 75 11.78 -6.51 4.02
N ALA A 76 12.31 -7.21 3.01
CA ALA A 76 12.15 -8.67 2.87
C ALA A 76 12.85 -9.43 4.00
N ASN A 77 13.92 -8.85 4.54
CA ASN A 77 14.74 -9.47 5.55
C ASN A 77 14.38 -8.95 6.95
N LEU A 78 13.70 -9.80 7.73
CA LEU A 78 13.64 -9.57 9.17
C LEU A 78 15.04 -9.81 9.78
N PRO A 79 15.47 -8.98 10.74
CA PRO A 79 16.72 -9.23 11.44
C PRO A 79 16.63 -10.57 12.17
N ARG A 80 17.54 -11.50 11.84
CA ARG A 80 17.63 -12.81 12.53
C ARG A 80 18.03 -12.68 14.00
N TRP A 81 18.69 -11.57 14.35
CA TRP A 81 19.19 -11.28 15.68
C TRP A 81 18.90 -9.81 16.00
N ILE A 82 18.37 -9.56 17.20
CA ILE A 82 18.20 -8.22 17.74
C ILE A 82 19.38 -7.93 18.66
N TYR A 83 19.96 -6.73 18.60
CA TYR A 83 21.07 -6.37 19.48
C TYR A 83 20.56 -6.20 20.91
N GLN A 84 21.26 -6.84 21.85
CA GLN A 84 21.09 -6.59 23.28
C GLN A 84 22.03 -5.45 23.69
N THR A 85 21.47 -4.28 23.94
CA THR A 85 22.21 -3.12 24.48
C THR A 85 21.67 -2.83 25.88
N GLN A 86 22.54 -2.88 26.90
CA GLN A 86 22.17 -2.51 28.28
C GLN A 86 20.90 -3.23 28.78
N SER A 87 20.79 -4.53 28.54
CA SER A 87 19.62 -5.35 28.90
C SER A 87 18.30 -5.01 28.18
N ARG A 88 18.37 -4.33 27.03
CA ARG A 88 17.22 -4.07 26.13
C ARG A 88 17.53 -4.52 24.71
N TYR A 89 16.49 -4.74 23.92
CA TYR A 89 16.53 -5.33 22.59
C TYR A 89 16.14 -4.29 21.54
N ALA A 90 17.01 -4.01 20.56
CA ALA A 90 16.75 -3.05 19.47
C ALA A 90 17.25 -3.58 18.11
N PRO A 91 16.58 -3.23 16.98
CA PRO A 91 17.00 -3.68 15.67
C PRO A 91 18.43 -3.19 15.34
N PRO A 92 19.17 -3.88 14.47
CA PRO A 92 20.42 -3.39 13.92
C PRO A 92 20.32 -1.96 13.41
N GLY A 93 21.22 -1.08 13.85
CA GLY A 93 21.20 0.35 13.46
C GLY A 93 21.20 0.58 11.96
N SER A 94 21.87 -0.29 11.19
CA SER A 94 21.89 -0.24 9.72
C SER A 94 20.53 -0.56 9.09
N ILE A 95 19.80 -1.57 9.59
CA ILE A 95 18.45 -1.92 9.12
C ILE A 95 17.47 -0.84 9.52
N ALA A 96 17.55 -0.40 10.78
CA ALA A 96 16.74 0.67 11.34
C ALA A 96 16.85 1.96 10.52
N ALA A 97 18.07 2.37 10.15
CA ALA A 97 18.33 3.54 9.33
C ALA A 97 17.80 3.38 7.90
N GLN A 98 17.97 2.22 7.28
CA GLN A 98 17.44 1.95 5.94
C GLN A 98 15.91 2.00 5.91
N TRP A 99 15.24 1.34 6.87
CA TRP A 99 13.77 1.41 6.95
C TRP A 99 13.29 2.83 7.29
N LEU A 100 14.04 3.60 8.08
CA LEU A 100 13.70 5.02 8.33
C LEU A 100 13.80 5.86 7.06
N ALA A 101 14.78 5.60 6.21
CA ALA A 101 14.92 6.28 4.93
C ALA A 101 13.72 5.99 4.01
N ILE A 102 13.26 4.73 3.97
CA ILE A 102 12.07 4.35 3.20
C ILE A 102 10.81 5.04 3.74
N ASP A 103 10.61 5.07 5.06
CA ASP A 103 9.47 5.79 5.68
C ASP A 103 9.40 7.24 5.22
N LYS A 104 10.52 7.95 5.35
CA LYS A 104 10.61 9.37 4.99
C LYS A 104 10.32 9.58 3.51
N LEU A 105 10.93 8.75 2.66
CA LEU A 105 10.77 8.84 1.22
C LEU A 105 9.32 8.61 0.78
N ILE A 106 8.67 7.55 1.28
CA ILE A 106 7.27 7.26 0.94
C ILE A 106 6.37 8.42 1.42
N TRP A 107 6.58 8.91 2.64
CA TRP A 107 5.80 10.03 3.17
C TRP A 107 5.94 11.29 2.33
N GLU A 108 7.16 11.67 1.96
CA GLU A 108 7.42 12.83 1.13
C GLU A 108 6.69 12.72 -0.20
N ILE A 109 6.76 11.56 -0.86
CA ILE A 109 6.09 11.34 -2.15
C ILE A 109 4.58 11.39 -1.97
N VAL A 110 4.03 10.70 -0.96
CA VAL A 110 2.59 10.72 -0.67
C VAL A 110 2.09 12.14 -0.42
N ASN A 111 2.83 12.97 0.32
CA ASN A 111 2.46 14.36 0.52
C ASN A 111 2.50 15.19 -0.76
N ILE A 112 3.53 15.01 -1.58
CA ILE A 112 3.66 15.71 -2.86
C ILE A 112 2.48 15.35 -3.76
N LEU A 113 2.20 14.06 -3.93
CA LEU A 113 1.15 13.57 -4.81
C LEU A 113 -0.25 13.91 -4.27
N GLY A 114 -0.50 13.67 -2.98
CA GLY A 114 -1.77 13.99 -2.33
C GLY A 114 -2.08 15.48 -2.39
N GLY A 115 -1.11 16.33 -2.01
CA GLY A 115 -1.28 17.77 -1.97
C GLY A 115 -1.45 18.42 -3.34
N ARG A 116 -0.62 18.04 -4.33
CA ARG A 116 -0.67 18.64 -5.68
C ARG A 116 -1.90 18.25 -6.48
N ASN A 117 -2.46 17.07 -6.24
CA ASN A 117 -3.59 16.55 -7.01
C ASN A 117 -4.91 16.58 -6.23
N HIS A 118 -4.93 17.18 -5.03
CA HIS A 118 -6.10 17.26 -4.16
C HIS A 118 -6.79 15.90 -3.98
N LEU A 119 -5.99 14.84 -3.79
CA LEU A 119 -6.52 13.50 -3.60
C LEU A 119 -7.20 13.41 -2.24
N ASP A 120 -8.40 12.83 -2.24
CA ASP A 120 -9.20 12.61 -1.05
C ASP A 120 -8.99 11.18 -0.55
N TYR A 121 -8.36 11.02 0.61
CA TYR A 121 -8.05 9.72 1.18
C TYR A 121 -7.86 9.79 2.69
N ILE A 122 -8.20 8.70 3.37
CA ILE A 122 -7.81 8.51 4.76
C ILE A 122 -6.33 8.11 4.83
N CYS A 123 -5.52 8.95 5.47
CA CYS A 123 -4.09 8.69 5.60
C CYS A 123 -3.80 7.70 6.74
N PRO A 124 -3.07 6.59 6.49
CA PRO A 124 -2.60 5.72 7.57
C PRO A 124 -1.59 6.46 8.45
N PHE A 125 -1.45 6.03 9.71
CA PHE A 125 -0.39 6.57 10.55
C PHE A 125 1.00 6.12 10.04
N PHE A 126 2.02 6.92 10.35
CA PHE A 126 3.38 6.63 9.90
C PHE A 126 3.94 5.32 10.46
N PRO A 127 4.72 4.55 9.68
CA PRO A 127 5.31 3.33 10.19
C PRO A 127 6.26 3.58 11.38
N TYR A 128 6.88 4.76 11.48
CA TYR A 128 7.71 5.13 12.63
C TYR A 128 6.97 5.06 13.98
N HIS A 129 5.64 5.25 13.98
CA HIS A 129 4.85 5.21 15.20
C HIS A 129 4.77 3.82 15.85
N TRP A 130 5.19 2.76 15.16
CA TRP A 130 5.37 1.44 15.76
C TRP A 130 6.52 1.37 16.78
N ASN A 131 7.25 2.46 17.03
CA ASN A 131 8.35 2.53 18.00
C ASN A 131 9.41 1.43 17.77
N TYR A 132 9.59 1.01 16.52
CA TYR A 132 10.52 -0.05 16.15
C TYR A 132 11.99 0.34 16.40
N LEU A 133 12.30 1.64 16.46
CA LEU A 133 13.64 2.15 16.82
C LEU A 133 13.89 2.12 18.33
N ALA A 134 12.83 1.97 19.14
CA ALA A 134 12.97 1.91 20.57
C ALA A 134 13.62 0.59 20.97
N SER A 135 14.35 0.63 22.10
CA SER A 135 14.83 -0.58 22.74
C SER A 135 13.74 -1.14 23.65
N HIS A 136 13.54 -2.45 23.63
CA HIS A 136 12.46 -3.12 24.37
C HIS A 136 13.02 -4.03 25.48
N PRO A 137 12.26 -4.28 26.56
CA PRO A 137 12.73 -5.13 27.65
C PRO A 137 12.85 -6.61 27.25
N MET A 138 12.09 -7.06 26.25
CA MET A 138 12.06 -8.45 25.79
C MET A 138 12.29 -8.51 24.28
N GLN A 139 13.00 -9.55 23.84
CA GLN A 139 13.30 -9.77 22.42
C GLN A 139 12.02 -10.00 21.60
N GLU A 140 11.05 -10.73 22.15
CA GLU A 140 9.77 -11.02 21.52
C GLU A 140 9.00 -9.74 21.21
N ILE A 141 8.88 -8.83 22.18
CA ILE A 141 8.22 -7.53 22.00
C ILE A 141 8.92 -6.70 20.91
N ALA A 142 10.25 -6.71 20.89
CA ALA A 142 10.99 -6.01 19.83
C ALA A 142 10.74 -6.63 18.45
N MET A 143 10.72 -7.96 18.34
CA MET A 143 10.39 -8.64 17.08
C MET A 143 8.96 -8.32 16.64
N ASP A 144 7.98 -8.36 17.54
CA ASP A 144 6.58 -8.03 17.23
C ASP A 144 6.44 -6.62 16.65
N HIS A 145 7.16 -5.64 17.23
CA HIS A 145 7.16 -4.26 16.73
C HIS A 145 7.86 -4.13 15.37
N ILE A 146 8.95 -4.88 15.15
CA ILE A 146 9.65 -4.92 13.86
C ILE A 146 8.77 -5.54 12.78
N GLU A 147 8.11 -6.65 13.07
CA GLU A 147 7.19 -7.34 12.16
C GLU A 147 5.96 -6.50 11.84
N ALA A 148 5.31 -5.94 12.88
CA ALA A 148 4.15 -5.06 12.71
C ALA A 148 4.49 -3.88 11.81
N ARG A 149 5.67 -3.27 11.99
CA ARG A 149 6.13 -2.20 11.12
C ARG A 149 6.42 -2.66 9.69
N ARG A 150 7.14 -3.77 9.53
CA ARG A 150 7.43 -4.33 8.20
C ARG A 150 6.13 -4.48 7.43
N ASP A 151 5.16 -5.15 8.03
CA ASP A 151 3.86 -5.39 7.42
C ASP A 151 3.11 -4.08 7.13
N TRP A 152 3.26 -3.06 7.98
CA TRP A 152 2.67 -1.72 7.77
C TRP A 152 3.23 -0.99 6.53
N PHE A 153 4.44 -1.31 6.07
CA PHE A 153 4.91 -0.80 4.76
C PHE A 153 4.02 -1.26 3.62
N GLY A 154 3.39 -2.44 3.72
CA GLY A 154 2.43 -2.89 2.71
C GLY A 154 1.26 -1.91 2.55
N ILE A 155 0.74 -1.38 3.65
CA ILE A 155 -0.32 -0.37 3.67
C ILE A 155 0.12 0.88 2.89
N TRP A 156 1.30 1.40 3.20
CA TRP A 156 1.86 2.59 2.55
C TRP A 156 2.20 2.38 1.07
N ILE A 157 2.66 1.18 0.69
CA ILE A 157 2.89 0.80 -0.71
C ILE A 157 1.57 0.79 -1.48
N GLY A 158 0.48 0.28 -0.90
CA GLY A 158 -0.84 0.33 -1.51
C GLY A 158 -1.32 1.76 -1.76
N LEU A 159 -1.18 2.63 -0.75
CA LEU A 159 -1.51 4.06 -0.89
C LEU A 159 -0.69 4.72 -2.00
N LEU A 160 0.63 4.54 -1.99
CA LEU A 160 1.51 5.13 -2.98
C LEU A 160 1.18 4.62 -4.39
N PHE A 161 0.97 3.31 -4.55
CA PHE A 161 0.57 2.71 -5.81
C PHE A 161 -0.72 3.35 -6.33
N TRP A 162 -1.75 3.45 -5.48
CA TRP A 162 -3.02 4.07 -5.83
C TRP A 162 -2.84 5.52 -6.30
N MET A 163 -2.07 6.34 -5.57
CA MET A 163 -1.82 7.73 -5.95
C MET A 163 -1.16 7.84 -7.32
N MET A 164 -0.15 7.01 -7.58
CA MET A 164 0.51 6.95 -8.88
C MET A 164 -0.45 6.59 -10.03
N ARG A 165 -1.53 5.83 -9.75
CA ARG A 165 -2.54 5.46 -10.76
C ARG A 165 -3.68 6.46 -10.89
N LYS A 166 -3.94 7.27 -9.87
CA LYS A 166 -4.96 8.32 -9.90
C LYS A 166 -4.54 9.54 -10.70
N ILE A 167 -3.24 9.78 -10.82
CA ILE A 167 -2.72 10.93 -11.56
C ILE A 167 -2.83 10.64 -13.06
N PRO A 168 -3.62 11.43 -13.81
CA PRO A 168 -3.80 11.21 -15.24
C PRO A 168 -2.55 11.60 -16.02
N GLU A 169 -2.32 10.91 -17.11
CA GLU A 169 -1.24 11.24 -18.05
C GLU A 169 -1.66 12.32 -19.04
N ASP A 170 -0.68 13.07 -19.55
CA ASP A 170 -0.92 14.14 -20.53
C ASP A 170 -1.40 13.57 -21.88
N ARG A 171 -2.09 14.39 -22.69
CA ARG A 171 -2.62 13.98 -24.02
C ARG A 171 -1.57 13.48 -25.02
N GLY A 172 -0.27 13.71 -24.77
CA GLY A 172 0.85 13.24 -25.58
C GLY A 172 1.66 12.11 -24.94
N PHE A 173 1.21 11.56 -23.80
CA PHE A 173 1.92 10.49 -23.12
C PHE A 173 2.02 9.25 -24.01
N THR A 174 3.25 8.79 -24.20
CA THR A 174 3.54 7.51 -24.84
C THR A 174 4.29 6.64 -23.86
N GLU A 175 3.71 5.48 -23.52
CA GLU A 175 4.31 4.53 -22.59
C GLU A 175 5.72 4.11 -23.07
N GLY A 176 6.69 4.14 -22.16
CA GLY A 176 8.09 3.84 -22.46
C GLY A 176 8.91 4.98 -23.11
N LEU A 177 8.27 6.06 -23.56
CA LEU A 177 8.96 7.23 -24.14
C LEU A 177 8.83 8.48 -23.28
N SER A 178 7.66 8.68 -22.67
CA SER A 178 7.37 9.84 -21.81
C SER A 178 7.45 9.45 -20.33
N PRO A 179 8.04 10.29 -19.46
CA PRO A 179 7.96 10.07 -18.03
C PRO A 179 6.52 10.23 -17.55
N LEU A 180 6.12 9.42 -16.57
CA LEU A 180 4.80 9.47 -15.95
C LEU A 180 4.59 10.80 -15.23
N ASN A 181 3.36 11.29 -15.22
CA ASN A 181 3.04 12.59 -14.63
C ASN A 181 3.31 12.67 -13.13
N TRP A 182 3.00 11.61 -12.37
CA TRP A 182 3.34 11.56 -10.95
C TRP A 182 4.86 11.74 -10.74
N PHE A 183 5.67 11.15 -11.60
CA PHE A 183 7.13 11.22 -11.49
C PHE A 183 7.64 12.63 -11.76
N LYS A 184 7.13 13.30 -12.80
CA LYS A 184 7.44 14.71 -13.09
C LYS A 184 7.15 15.59 -11.86
N GLN A 185 6.02 15.38 -11.19
CA GLN A 185 5.65 16.16 -10.00
C GLN A 185 6.62 15.98 -8.84
N VAL A 186 7.10 14.74 -8.62
CA VAL A 186 8.05 14.44 -7.55
C VAL A 186 9.44 15.01 -7.87
N VAL A 187 9.96 14.79 -9.08
CA VAL A 187 11.27 15.32 -9.52
C VAL A 187 11.34 16.84 -9.44
N GLN A 188 10.25 17.53 -9.80
CA GLN A 188 10.18 18.99 -9.68
C GLN A 188 10.30 19.50 -8.23
N THR A 189 9.99 18.65 -7.24
CA THR A 189 10.06 19.02 -5.82
C THR A 189 11.34 18.51 -5.17
N LYS A 190 11.84 17.35 -5.60
CA LYS A 190 12.92 16.61 -4.93
C LYS A 190 14.12 16.45 -5.85
N ASN A 191 15.27 16.92 -5.40
CA ASN A 191 16.53 16.85 -6.14
C ASN A 191 17.31 15.56 -5.81
N ASP A 192 16.71 14.39 -6.06
CA ASP A 192 17.38 13.10 -5.90
C ASP A 192 16.95 12.09 -6.98
N GLN A 193 17.50 12.27 -8.17
CA GLN A 193 17.11 11.50 -9.36
C GLN A 193 17.34 10.00 -9.18
N ALA A 194 18.46 9.59 -8.58
CA ALA A 194 18.81 8.18 -8.43
C ALA A 194 17.81 7.42 -7.54
N ILE A 195 17.37 8.07 -6.45
CA ILE A 195 16.33 7.52 -5.59
C ILE A 195 14.99 7.40 -6.34
N LEU A 196 14.64 8.42 -7.13
CA LEU A 196 13.37 8.44 -7.85
C LEU A 196 13.32 7.43 -9.00
N ASP A 197 14.42 7.27 -9.74
CA ASP A 197 14.53 6.27 -10.81
C ASP A 197 14.36 4.85 -10.25
N SER A 198 14.89 4.59 -9.07
CA SER A 198 14.78 3.28 -8.42
C SER A 198 13.37 2.99 -7.90
N ILE A 199 12.56 4.02 -7.60
CA ILE A 199 11.11 3.88 -7.34
C ILE A 199 10.36 3.51 -8.63
N CYS A 200 10.71 4.13 -9.76
CA CYS A 200 10.11 3.85 -11.06
C CYS A 200 10.28 2.41 -11.52
N VAL A 201 11.32 1.72 -11.06
CA VAL A 201 11.56 0.30 -11.38
C VAL A 201 11.22 -0.64 -10.23
N ALA A 202 10.70 -0.12 -9.10
CA ALA A 202 10.34 -0.94 -7.96
C ALA A 202 9.15 -1.86 -8.33
N PRO A 203 9.30 -3.20 -8.30
CA PRO A 203 8.28 -4.13 -8.79
C PRO A 203 6.92 -3.96 -8.12
N LEU A 204 6.89 -3.73 -6.80
CA LEU A 204 5.66 -3.49 -6.04
C LEU A 204 4.88 -2.23 -6.47
N LEU A 205 5.50 -1.34 -7.24
CA LEU A 205 4.87 -0.14 -7.77
C LEU A 205 4.46 -0.27 -9.25
N GLN A 206 4.68 -1.43 -9.87
CA GLN A 206 4.39 -1.69 -11.29
C GLN A 206 3.07 -2.44 -11.52
N ARG A 207 2.37 -2.11 -12.61
CA ARG A 207 1.10 -2.79 -12.99
C ARG A 207 1.29 -4.25 -13.38
N PHE A 208 2.40 -4.55 -14.03
CA PHE A 208 2.68 -5.88 -14.57
C PHE A 208 3.21 -6.85 -13.52
N TRP A 209 3.49 -6.36 -12.31
CA TRP A 209 3.96 -7.21 -11.24
C TRP A 209 2.80 -8.02 -10.66
N ASN A 210 2.93 -9.33 -10.66
CA ASN A 210 1.88 -10.26 -10.26
C ASN A 210 1.78 -10.36 -8.73
N THR A 211 1.42 -9.26 -8.07
CA THR A 211 1.08 -9.24 -6.64
C THR A 211 -0.43 -9.27 -6.49
N ASN A 212 -0.92 -10.17 -5.66
CA ASN A 212 -2.33 -10.17 -5.25
C ASN A 212 -2.59 -8.96 -4.37
N HIS A 213 -3.56 -8.13 -4.75
CA HIS A 213 -4.03 -7.03 -3.91
C HIS A 213 -5.22 -7.45 -3.05
N VAL A 214 -5.51 -6.68 -2.01
CA VAL A 214 -6.66 -6.90 -1.11
C VAL A 214 -7.97 -6.86 -1.88
N GLY A 215 -8.12 -5.91 -2.81
CA GLY A 215 -9.32 -5.73 -3.60
C GLY A 215 -10.45 -4.98 -2.88
N LEU A 216 -11.53 -4.73 -3.58
CA LEU A 216 -12.69 -3.97 -3.10
C LEU A 216 -14.00 -4.68 -3.44
N TRP A 217 -15.07 -4.24 -2.82
CA TRP A 217 -16.43 -4.51 -3.28
C TRP A 217 -17.05 -3.24 -3.83
N LEU A 218 -17.45 -3.29 -5.09
CA LEU A 218 -18.05 -2.13 -5.75
C LEU A 218 -19.56 -2.09 -5.55
N HIS A 219 -20.09 -0.90 -5.32
CA HIS A 219 -21.53 -0.62 -5.34
C HIS A 219 -22.06 -0.70 -6.76
N HIS A 220 -23.38 -0.83 -6.89
CA HIS A 220 -24.01 -0.71 -8.20
C HIS A 220 -23.71 0.68 -8.78
N PRO A 221 -23.39 0.82 -10.09
CA PRO A 221 -22.99 2.11 -10.67
C PRO A 221 -24.01 3.24 -10.51
N ASN A 222 -25.29 2.91 -10.31
CA ASN A 222 -26.35 3.90 -10.06
C ASN A 222 -26.39 4.41 -8.61
N ASP A 223 -25.80 3.68 -7.67
CA ASP A 223 -25.86 4.00 -6.24
C ASP A 223 -24.73 4.95 -5.84
N GLU A 224 -23.58 4.88 -6.53
CA GLU A 224 -22.38 5.63 -6.17
C GLU A 224 -21.69 6.21 -7.41
N LEU A 225 -22.00 7.46 -7.73
CA LEU A 225 -21.57 8.14 -8.97
C LEU A 225 -20.07 8.48 -8.97
N LEU A 226 -19.42 8.58 -7.81
CA LEU A 226 -18.00 8.89 -7.70
C LEU A 226 -17.11 7.64 -7.81
N GLN A 227 -17.70 6.45 -7.74
CA GLN A 227 -16.98 5.19 -7.86
C GLN A 227 -16.47 5.00 -9.30
N PRO A 228 -15.16 4.75 -9.50
CA PRO A 228 -14.65 4.38 -10.81
C PRO A 228 -15.32 3.10 -11.34
N PRO A 229 -15.47 2.94 -12.66
CA PRO A 229 -16.00 1.71 -13.21
C PRO A 229 -15.08 0.53 -12.85
N ALA A 230 -15.65 -0.66 -12.67
CA ALA A 230 -14.91 -1.89 -12.36
C ALA A 230 -13.70 -2.11 -13.28
N GLN A 231 -13.85 -1.79 -14.58
CA GLN A 231 -12.78 -1.90 -15.57
C GLN A 231 -11.53 -1.08 -15.22
N TRP A 232 -11.68 0.07 -14.54
CA TRP A 232 -10.54 0.89 -14.12
C TRP A 232 -9.64 0.12 -13.15
N PHE A 233 -10.22 -0.53 -12.13
CA PHE A 233 -9.50 -1.35 -11.16
C PHE A 233 -8.90 -2.60 -11.79
N VAL A 234 -9.64 -3.27 -12.68
CA VAL A 234 -9.14 -4.41 -13.46
C VAL A 234 -7.87 -4.05 -14.22
N ASN A 235 -7.86 -2.89 -14.87
CA ASN A 235 -6.71 -2.38 -15.61
C ASN A 235 -5.52 -2.05 -14.69
N GLN A 236 -5.74 -1.86 -13.39
CA GLN A 236 -4.68 -1.69 -12.41
C GLN A 236 -4.26 -3.00 -11.71
N GLY A 237 -4.85 -4.14 -12.06
CA GLY A 237 -4.54 -5.42 -11.40
C GLY A 237 -5.17 -5.56 -10.01
N VAL A 238 -6.22 -4.79 -9.72
CA VAL A 238 -6.96 -4.85 -8.45
C VAL A 238 -8.18 -5.76 -8.62
N PRO A 239 -8.39 -6.74 -7.73
CA PRO A 239 -9.65 -7.46 -7.65
C PRO A 239 -10.79 -6.57 -7.17
N VAL A 240 -11.97 -6.66 -7.78
CA VAL A 240 -13.16 -5.80 -7.46
C VAL A 240 -14.46 -6.55 -7.35
#